data_AF-A0AAN7I249-F1
#
_entry.id   AF-A0AAN7I249-F1
#
_cell.length_a   1.000
_cell.length_b   1.000
_cell.length_c   1.000
_cell.angle_alpha   90.00
_cell.angle_beta   90.00
_cell.angle_gamma   90.00
#
_symmetry.space_group_name_H-M   'P 1'
#
loop_
_entity.id
_entity.type
_entity.pdbx_description
1 polymer ?
#
loop_
_entity_poly.entity_id
_entity_poly.type
_entity_poly.pdbx_seq_one_letter_code
_entity_poly.pdbx_strand_id
1 'polypeptide(L)'
;MSSFRFLLRPLVNTAKSQAFARTAYKNGFIRPAMKKTFLQPATFDTANSKRAFSVAAPRSSSGDVDPDLVHLLDEELQFEKTETETPAFIKEFLDTNLFQIEDRVGHDKVTLTRTFGNEKINVIFSISDINNTVEEFTEEDLQDGQKIITKDTTDIADEKEATAGEEEVTAIKDQDLDDVSFPVRATVIIEKQDRGSLVLNTVAQDGYLHIDAVRYFKQGQIQPQDMATVDIGEQRQDLYMGPVFDELDEQIQTTFSRYLEERGIDTALATFLPDYVDYKEQKEYVNWLKDVNDFVSA
;
A
#
# COMPACT_ATOMS: atom_id res chain seq x y z
N MET A 1 -21.44 29.74 -18.01
CA MET A 1 -22.16 30.43 -16.91
C MET A 1 -23.28 29.54 -16.41
N SER A 2 -23.09 28.88 -15.27
CA SER A 2 -24.19 28.53 -14.35
C SER A 2 -23.55 28.14 -13.01
N SER A 3 -23.76 28.98 -12.01
CA SER A 3 -23.25 28.86 -10.64
C SER A 3 -24.30 28.21 -9.74
N PHE A 4 -23.92 27.29 -8.86
CA PHE A 4 -24.61 27.02 -7.58
C PHE A 4 -23.58 26.37 -6.62
N ARG A 5 -22.90 27.15 -5.77
CA ARG A 5 -23.21 27.53 -4.37
C ARG A 5 -23.35 26.36 -3.38
N PHE A 6 -22.29 26.24 -2.57
CA PHE A 6 -22.16 25.53 -1.30
C PHE A 6 -23.26 25.85 -0.28
N LEU A 7 -23.65 24.86 0.52
CA LEU A 7 -24.24 25.06 1.85
C LEU A 7 -23.58 24.12 2.88
N LEU A 8 -22.74 24.73 3.73
CA LEU A 8 -22.35 24.24 5.05
C LEU A 8 -23.58 24.21 5.97
N ARG A 9 -23.67 23.21 6.86
CA ARG A 9 -24.47 23.30 8.10
C ARG A 9 -23.70 22.80 9.32
N PRO A 10 -23.88 23.43 10.49
CA PRO A 10 -22.96 23.32 11.63
C PRO A 10 -23.43 22.32 12.72
N LEU A 11 -22.47 22.00 13.60
CA LEU A 11 -22.63 21.31 14.89
C LEU A 11 -23.39 22.18 15.90
N VAL A 12 -24.25 21.55 16.71
CA VAL A 12 -24.64 22.08 18.05
C VAL A 12 -24.66 20.94 19.07
N ASN A 13 -23.95 21.22 20.17
CA ASN A 13 -23.73 20.40 21.35
C ASN A 13 -24.82 20.72 22.40
N THR A 14 -25.29 19.74 23.19
CA THR A 14 -25.98 20.02 24.46
C THR A 14 -25.82 18.84 25.43
N ALA A 15 -25.41 19.19 26.63
CA ALA A 15 -25.14 18.33 27.77
C ALA A 15 -26.16 18.57 28.90
N LYS A 16 -26.09 17.70 29.93
CA LYS A 16 -26.64 17.78 31.31
C LYS A 16 -28.08 17.27 31.49
N SER A 17 -28.53 16.70 32.61
CA SER A 17 -27.95 16.03 33.79
C SER A 17 -29.12 15.44 34.60
N GLN A 18 -28.81 14.48 35.48
CA GLN A 18 -29.56 13.90 36.62
C GLN A 18 -30.37 14.90 37.51
N ALA A 19 -31.28 14.55 38.45
CA ALA A 19 -31.93 13.34 39.01
C ALA A 19 -33.02 13.71 40.07
N PHE A 20 -33.68 12.69 40.68
CA PHE A 20 -34.44 12.62 41.97
C PHE A 20 -35.78 13.42 42.08
N ALA A 21 -36.78 13.10 42.93
CA ALA A 21 -37.30 11.93 43.65
C ALA A 21 -38.59 12.37 44.43
N ARG A 22 -39.33 11.40 44.99
CA ARG A 22 -40.31 11.47 46.11
C ARG A 22 -41.72 12.03 45.83
N THR A 23 -42.80 11.75 46.55
CA THR A 23 -43.34 10.65 47.40
C THR A 23 -44.70 11.16 47.94
N ALA A 24 -45.76 10.35 47.84
CA ALA A 24 -46.98 10.28 48.70
C ALA A 24 -47.91 11.52 48.80
N TYR A 25 -49.17 11.50 49.28
CA TYR A 25 -49.94 10.61 50.18
C TYR A 25 -51.46 10.67 49.85
N LYS A 26 -52.09 9.49 49.92
CA LYS A 26 -53.34 9.07 50.64
C LYS A 26 -54.68 9.86 50.66
N ASN A 27 -55.71 9.00 50.83
CA ASN A 27 -57.10 9.14 51.32
C ASN A 27 -58.16 9.42 50.23
N GLY A 28 -59.22 8.64 50.00
CA GLY A 28 -59.78 7.43 50.62
C GLY A 28 -61.28 7.63 50.89
N PHE A 29 -62.20 6.84 50.33
CA PHE A 29 -63.58 6.62 50.84
C PHE A 29 -64.24 5.34 50.24
N ILE A 30 -64.40 4.36 51.15
CA ILE A 30 -65.40 3.32 51.44
C ILE A 30 -66.67 3.11 50.54
N ARG A 31 -66.76 1.88 49.94
CA ARG A 31 -67.88 0.87 49.79
C ARG A 31 -69.20 1.23 49.03
N PRO A 32 -70.07 0.26 48.60
CA PRO A 32 -70.12 -1.19 48.87
C PRO A 32 -70.31 -2.12 47.65
N ALA A 33 -70.33 -3.42 47.95
CA ALA A 33 -70.41 -4.57 47.06
C ALA A 33 -71.85 -4.97 46.65
N MET A 34 -71.99 -5.67 45.52
CA MET A 34 -72.86 -6.84 45.41
C MET A 34 -72.25 -7.89 44.48
N LYS A 35 -72.19 -9.12 45.01
CA LYS A 35 -71.82 -10.35 44.30
C LYS A 35 -72.97 -10.76 43.38
N LYS A 36 -72.67 -11.14 42.14
CA LYS A 36 -73.53 -12.00 41.33
C LYS A 36 -72.70 -13.18 40.86
N THR A 37 -72.97 -14.33 41.46
CA THR A 37 -72.55 -15.64 40.97
C THR A 37 -73.38 -15.96 39.73
N PHE A 38 -72.74 -16.22 38.60
CA PHE A 38 -73.39 -16.92 37.50
C PHE A 38 -72.44 -17.97 36.95
N LEU A 39 -73.00 -19.15 36.72
CA LEU A 39 -72.33 -20.39 36.33
C LEU A 39 -71.79 -20.29 34.90
N GLN A 40 -70.60 -20.85 34.67
CA GLN A 40 -69.98 -21.01 33.35
C GLN A 40 -70.85 -21.90 32.43
N PRO A 41 -70.94 -21.55 31.15
CA PRO A 41 -71.05 -22.54 30.08
C PRO A 41 -69.66 -22.81 29.48
N ALA A 42 -69.27 -24.09 29.47
CA ALA A 42 -68.16 -24.56 28.66
C ALA A 42 -68.47 -24.29 27.19
N THR A 43 -67.60 -23.54 26.51
CA THR A 43 -67.61 -23.41 25.05
C THR A 43 -66.22 -23.72 24.53
N PHE A 44 -66.21 -24.50 23.46
CA PHE A 44 -65.05 -25.15 22.87
C PHE A 44 -64.01 -24.13 22.40
N ASP A 45 -62.76 -24.35 22.82
CA ASP A 45 -61.60 -23.69 22.22
C ASP A 45 -61.58 -24.03 20.73
N THR A 46 -62.01 -23.08 19.91
CA THR A 46 -61.65 -23.09 18.49
C THR A 46 -60.17 -22.74 18.46
N ALA A 47 -59.33 -23.76 18.32
CA ALA A 47 -57.91 -23.61 18.10
C ALA A 47 -57.71 -22.74 16.85
N ASN A 48 -57.53 -21.45 17.07
CA ASN A 48 -57.23 -20.51 16.02
C ASN A 48 -55.78 -20.80 15.62
N SER A 49 -55.61 -21.65 14.60
CA SER A 49 -54.30 -21.93 14.01
C SER A 49 -53.80 -20.64 13.38
N LYS A 50 -53.12 -19.82 14.18
CA LYS A 50 -52.32 -18.71 13.69
C LYS A 50 -51.24 -19.37 12.83
N ARG A 51 -51.40 -19.34 11.51
CA ARG A 51 -50.34 -19.70 10.58
C ARG A 51 -49.15 -18.83 10.93
N ALA A 52 -48.10 -19.44 11.50
CA ALA A 52 -46.85 -18.76 11.69
C ALA A 52 -46.30 -18.44 10.30
N PHE A 53 -46.24 -17.15 9.96
CA PHE A 53 -45.47 -16.72 8.81
C PHE A 53 -44.00 -16.97 9.15
N SER A 54 -43.44 -18.05 8.60
CA SER A 54 -42.01 -18.30 8.65
C SER A 54 -41.35 -17.28 7.74
N VAL A 55 -40.74 -16.26 8.34
CA VAL A 55 -39.77 -15.42 7.65
C VAL A 55 -38.55 -16.33 7.47
N ALA A 56 -38.35 -16.83 6.25
CA ALA A 56 -37.07 -17.43 5.90
C ALA A 56 -35.99 -16.38 6.16
N ALA A 57 -35.00 -16.73 6.97
CA ALA A 57 -33.78 -15.92 7.04
C ALA A 57 -33.26 -15.75 5.61
N PRO A 58 -32.85 -14.55 5.18
CA PRO A 58 -32.22 -14.40 3.88
C PRO A 58 -31.04 -15.36 3.86
N ARG A 59 -31.08 -16.36 2.97
CA ARG A 59 -29.86 -17.06 2.59
C ARG A 59 -29.06 -16.01 1.84
N SER A 60 -27.93 -15.61 2.39
CA SER A 60 -26.85 -14.97 1.64
C SER A 60 -26.71 -15.76 0.35
N SER A 61 -26.98 -15.12 -0.79
CA SER A 61 -26.76 -15.80 -2.06
C SER A 61 -25.26 -15.82 -2.30
N SER A 62 -24.62 -16.94 -1.99
CA SER A 62 -23.33 -17.26 -2.58
C SER A 62 -23.55 -17.41 -4.08
N GLY A 63 -22.77 -16.69 -4.89
CA GLY A 63 -22.73 -16.88 -6.32
C GLY A 63 -22.26 -18.30 -6.65
N ASP A 64 -22.67 -18.81 -7.81
CA ASP A 64 -22.27 -20.16 -8.25
C ASP A 64 -20.74 -20.30 -8.43
N VAL A 65 -20.02 -19.17 -8.58
CA VAL A 65 -18.56 -19.11 -8.78
C VAL A 65 -17.76 -18.91 -7.50
N ASP A 66 -18.40 -18.51 -6.40
CA ASP A 66 -17.74 -18.24 -5.13
C ASP A 66 -16.95 -19.46 -4.59
N PRO A 67 -17.47 -20.70 -4.59
CA PRO A 67 -16.71 -21.84 -4.09
C PRO A 67 -15.48 -22.17 -4.94
N ASP A 68 -15.57 -21.96 -6.25
CA ASP A 68 -14.44 -22.17 -7.18
C ASP A 68 -13.35 -21.11 -6.92
N LEU A 69 -13.74 -19.85 -6.72
CA LEU A 69 -12.79 -18.78 -6.41
C LEU A 69 -12.11 -18.98 -5.05
N VAL A 70 -12.84 -19.39 -4.01
CA VAL A 70 -12.25 -19.72 -2.70
C VAL A 70 -11.26 -20.87 -2.82
N HIS A 71 -11.59 -21.91 -3.59
CA HIS A 71 -10.68 -23.03 -3.81
C HIS A 71 -9.36 -22.58 -4.45
N LEU A 72 -9.42 -21.75 -5.49
CA LEU A 72 -8.23 -21.21 -6.16
C LEU A 72 -7.41 -20.34 -5.20
N LEU A 73 -8.05 -19.45 -4.44
CA LEU A 73 -7.35 -18.60 -3.46
C LEU A 73 -6.70 -19.42 -2.34
N ASP A 74 -7.32 -20.52 -1.91
CA ASP A 74 -6.75 -21.44 -0.93
C ASP A 74 -5.53 -22.20 -1.47
N GLU A 75 -5.54 -22.57 -2.75
CA GLU A 75 -4.39 -23.17 -3.42
C GLU A 75 -3.22 -22.18 -3.47
N GLU A 76 -3.46 -20.96 -3.95
CA GLU A 76 -2.44 -19.90 -3.98
C GLU A 76 -1.86 -19.61 -2.58
N LEU A 77 -2.72 -19.46 -1.56
CA LEU A 77 -2.28 -19.26 -0.17
C LEU A 77 -1.44 -20.41 0.38
N GLN A 78 -1.59 -21.64 -0.13
CA GLN A 78 -0.76 -22.77 0.29
C GLN A 78 0.60 -22.75 -0.39
N PHE A 79 0.65 -22.36 -1.66
CA PHE A 79 1.91 -22.21 -2.40
C PHE A 79 2.77 -21.07 -1.84
N GLU A 80 2.16 -19.95 -1.46
CA GLU A 80 2.88 -18.73 -1.06
C GLU A 80 3.29 -18.65 0.41
N LYS A 81 2.85 -19.62 1.23
CA LYS A 81 3.22 -19.71 2.66
C LYS A 81 4.69 -20.11 2.81
N THR A 82 5.57 -19.13 2.72
CA THR A 82 6.98 -19.25 3.08
C THR A 82 7.18 -18.88 4.56
N GLU A 83 8.16 -19.48 5.22
CA GLU A 83 8.38 -19.32 6.67
C GLU A 83 8.51 -17.84 7.08
N THR A 84 7.79 -17.47 8.14
CA THR A 84 7.62 -16.09 8.66
C THR A 84 8.86 -15.52 9.37
N GLU A 85 10.05 -16.03 9.06
CA GLU A 85 11.27 -15.50 9.65
C GLU A 85 11.68 -14.22 8.94
N THR A 86 12.06 -13.21 9.72
CA THR A 86 12.66 -11.99 9.15
C THR A 86 13.95 -12.36 8.42
N PRO A 87 14.06 -12.06 7.12
CA PRO A 87 15.23 -12.39 6.32
C PRO A 87 16.53 -11.84 6.94
N ALA A 88 17.65 -12.53 6.67
CA ALA A 88 18.95 -12.15 7.20
C ALA A 88 19.40 -10.76 6.73
N PHE A 89 19.16 -10.40 5.46
CA PHE A 89 19.58 -9.12 4.88
C PHE A 89 19.00 -7.91 5.64
N ILE A 90 17.76 -8.00 6.12
CA ILE A 90 17.12 -6.92 6.90
C ILE A 90 17.84 -6.73 8.24
N LYS A 91 18.21 -7.85 8.89
CA LYS A 91 18.94 -7.81 10.16
C LYS A 91 20.33 -7.21 9.97
N GLU A 92 21.05 -7.67 8.94
CA GLU A 92 22.38 -7.18 8.59
C GLU A 92 22.37 -5.68 8.26
N PHE A 93 21.36 -5.22 7.51
CA PHE A 93 21.17 -3.81 7.21
C PHE A 93 20.92 -2.99 8.49
N LEU A 94 20.01 -3.44 9.37
CA LEU A 94 19.70 -2.76 10.63
C LEU A 94 20.87 -2.76 11.64
N ASP A 95 21.72 -3.79 11.61
CA ASP A 95 22.90 -3.86 12.48
C ASP A 95 24.02 -2.95 11.97
N THR A 96 24.15 -2.82 10.65
CA THR A 96 25.16 -1.97 10.00
C THR A 96 24.75 -0.50 10.01
N ASN A 97 23.46 -0.23 9.77
CA ASN A 97 22.92 1.12 9.63
C ASN A 97 22.05 1.53 10.82
N LEU A 98 22.22 2.78 11.26
CA LEU A 98 21.46 3.37 12.37
C LEU A 98 20.02 3.79 11.98
N PHE A 99 19.40 3.10 11.02
CA PHE A 99 18.02 3.33 10.62
C PHE A 99 17.05 2.49 11.46
N GLN A 100 15.90 3.08 11.76
CA GLN A 100 14.75 2.36 12.29
C GLN A 100 13.70 2.25 11.18
N ILE A 101 13.22 1.03 10.92
CA ILE A 101 12.17 0.77 9.94
C ILE A 101 10.79 0.90 10.63
N GLU A 102 9.92 1.75 10.07
CA GLU A 102 8.49 1.77 10.36
C GLU A 102 7.74 1.20 9.15
N ASP A 103 7.26 -0.03 9.30
CA ASP A 103 6.44 -0.76 8.33
C ASP A 103 5.08 -1.09 8.96
N ARG A 104 3.99 -0.87 8.21
CA ARG A 104 2.62 -1.16 8.64
C ARG A 104 1.96 -2.08 7.62
N VAL A 105 1.33 -3.15 8.13
CA VAL A 105 0.58 -4.11 7.31
C VAL A 105 -0.61 -3.43 6.63
N GLY A 106 -0.86 -3.75 5.36
CA GLY A 106 -1.92 -3.15 4.55
C GLY A 106 -1.62 -1.72 4.08
N HIS A 107 -0.38 -1.26 4.24
CA HIS A 107 0.08 0.02 3.72
C HIS A 107 1.31 -0.18 2.85
N ASP A 108 1.26 0.39 1.65
CA ASP A 108 2.32 0.27 0.64
C ASP A 108 3.61 1.00 1.04
N LYS A 109 3.50 2.00 1.91
CA LYS A 109 4.59 2.91 2.25
C LYS A 109 5.41 2.42 3.44
N VAL A 110 6.71 2.54 3.30
CA VAL A 110 7.71 2.23 4.34
C VAL A 110 8.49 3.49 4.68
N THR A 111 8.86 3.65 5.95
CA THR A 111 9.65 4.80 6.41
C THR A 111 10.87 4.36 7.21
N LEU A 112 12.06 4.77 6.77
CA LEU A 112 13.31 4.61 7.49
C LEU A 112 13.63 5.91 8.22
N THR A 113 13.78 5.85 9.54
CA THR A 113 14.10 7.03 10.36
C THR A 113 15.50 6.92 10.95
N ARG A 114 16.26 8.00 10.89
CA ARG A 114 17.58 8.11 11.52
C ARG A 114 17.81 9.52 12.06
N THR A 115 18.69 9.65 13.04
CA THR A 115 19.20 10.95 13.49
C THR A 115 20.70 11.06 13.18
N PHE A 116 21.13 12.24 12.77
CA PHE A 116 22.54 12.53 12.46
C PHE A 116 22.89 13.92 12.99
N GLY A 117 23.63 13.99 14.10
CA GLY A 117 23.91 15.26 14.76
C GLY A 117 22.63 15.99 15.19
N ASN A 118 22.36 17.15 14.59
CA ASN A 118 21.15 17.95 14.81
C ASN A 118 20.09 17.81 13.70
N GLU A 119 20.23 16.78 12.86
CA GLU A 119 19.35 16.50 11.73
C GLU A 119 18.49 15.26 12.02
N LYS A 120 17.20 15.35 11.67
CA LYS A 120 16.30 14.20 11.60
C LYS A 120 16.14 13.79 10.13
N ILE A 121 16.44 12.55 9.83
CA ILE A 121 16.42 11.99 8.48
C ILE A 121 15.28 11.00 8.39
N ASN A 122 14.42 11.16 7.38
CA ASN A 122 13.43 10.15 7.01
C ASN A 122 13.66 9.78 5.54
N VAL A 123 13.75 8.49 5.23
CA VAL A 123 13.74 7.96 3.86
C VAL A 123 12.41 7.24 3.67
N ILE A 124 11.65 7.62 2.67
CA ILE A 124 10.29 7.11 2.44
C ILE A 124 10.23 6.54 1.03
N PHE A 125 9.75 5.31 0.91
CA PHE A 125 9.55 4.63 -0.36
C PHE A 125 8.23 3.83 -0.32
N SER A 126 7.71 3.46 -1.49
CA SER A 126 6.43 2.75 -1.63
C SER A 126 6.60 1.52 -2.50
N ILE A 127 5.88 0.43 -2.19
CA ILE A 127 5.86 -0.78 -3.01
C ILE A 127 5.09 -0.58 -4.33
N SER A 128 4.08 0.31 -4.35
CA SER A 128 3.24 0.57 -5.52
C SER A 128 3.98 1.15 -6.73
N ASP A 129 5.20 1.66 -6.53
CA ASP A 129 6.03 2.18 -7.62
C ASP A 129 6.54 1.04 -8.52
N ILE A 130 6.71 -0.18 -8.00
CA ILE A 130 7.13 -1.33 -8.80
C ILE A 130 6.10 -1.65 -9.86
N ASN A 131 4.81 -1.71 -9.52
CA ASN A 131 3.78 -2.18 -10.42
C ASN A 131 3.70 -1.32 -11.69
N ASN A 132 3.88 -0.01 -11.55
CA ASN A 132 3.94 0.90 -12.71
C ASN A 132 5.22 0.73 -13.53
N THR A 133 6.34 0.44 -12.87
CA THR A 133 7.65 0.34 -13.50
C THR A 133 7.77 -0.99 -14.28
N VAL A 134 7.28 -2.10 -13.73
CA VAL A 134 7.23 -3.40 -14.42
C VAL A 134 6.39 -3.31 -15.69
N GLU A 135 5.25 -2.61 -15.66
CA GLU A 135 4.45 -2.35 -16.86
C GLU A 135 5.26 -1.59 -17.93
N GLU A 136 6.02 -0.55 -17.56
CA GLU A 136 6.87 0.22 -18.47
C GLU A 136 8.02 -0.60 -19.08
N PHE A 137 8.71 -1.42 -18.28
CA PHE A 137 9.76 -2.33 -18.78
C PHE A 137 9.20 -3.36 -19.78
N THR A 138 8.00 -3.92 -19.52
CA THR A 138 7.39 -4.88 -20.45
C THR A 138 6.96 -4.24 -21.77
N GLU A 139 6.59 -2.95 -21.78
CA GLU A 139 6.22 -2.24 -23.02
C GLU A 139 7.43 -1.85 -23.88
N GLU A 140 8.59 -1.56 -23.28
CA GLU A 140 9.83 -1.25 -23.99
C GLU A 140 10.50 -2.51 -24.57
N ASP A 141 10.53 -3.63 -23.85
CA ASP A 141 11.09 -4.90 -24.35
C ASP A 141 10.27 -5.48 -25.52
N LEU A 142 8.96 -5.22 -25.54
CA LEU A 142 8.10 -5.56 -26.68
C LEU A 142 8.39 -4.71 -27.93
N GLN A 143 9.01 -3.53 -27.78
CA GLN A 143 9.40 -2.67 -28.90
C GLN A 143 10.79 -2.99 -29.43
N ASP A 144 11.73 -3.40 -28.57
CA ASP A 144 13.10 -3.75 -28.98
C ASP A 144 13.23 -5.19 -29.53
N GLY A 145 12.23 -6.06 -29.29
CA GLY A 145 12.14 -7.40 -29.88
C GLY A 145 11.83 -7.45 -31.39
N GLN A 146 11.53 -6.32 -32.05
CA GLN A 146 11.21 -6.26 -33.48
C GLN A 146 12.26 -5.50 -34.31
N LYS A 147 13.55 -5.69 -34.00
CA LYS A 147 14.63 -5.24 -34.88
C LYS A 147 15.64 -6.35 -35.13
N ILE A 148 15.96 -6.51 -36.43
CA ILE A 148 17.04 -7.34 -37.02
C ILE A 148 16.61 -8.83 -37.13
N ILE A 149 16.44 -9.46 -38.30
CA ILE A 149 17.32 -9.50 -39.48
C ILE A 149 16.47 -9.65 -40.78
N THR A 150 16.31 -8.57 -41.56
CA THR A 150 16.23 -8.69 -43.03
C THR A 150 17.63 -8.47 -43.57
N LYS A 151 18.41 -9.56 -43.68
CA LYS A 151 19.72 -9.51 -44.31
C LYS A 151 19.53 -9.63 -45.81
N ASP A 152 19.75 -8.49 -46.45
CA ASP A 152 20.12 -8.30 -47.86
C ASP A 152 20.74 -9.56 -48.46
N THR A 153 20.15 -10.07 -49.54
CA THR A 153 20.74 -11.11 -50.37
C THR A 153 20.88 -10.56 -51.79
N THR A 154 22.03 -9.99 -52.10
CA THR A 154 22.52 -9.85 -53.47
C THR A 154 23.88 -10.53 -53.60
N ASP A 155 23.88 -11.61 -54.39
CA ASP A 155 24.93 -12.14 -55.25
C ASP A 155 26.24 -12.67 -54.63
N ILE A 156 26.44 -14.00 -54.66
CA ILE A 156 27.14 -14.77 -55.71
C ILE A 156 27.14 -16.28 -55.35
N ALA A 157 26.96 -17.11 -56.38
CA ALA A 157 26.89 -18.57 -56.42
C ALA A 157 28.07 -19.34 -55.79
N ASP A 158 27.82 -20.53 -55.21
CA ASP A 158 28.06 -21.83 -55.86
C ASP A 158 27.63 -23.03 -54.97
N GLU A 159 27.48 -24.18 -55.64
CA GLU A 159 26.76 -25.39 -55.26
C GLU A 159 27.21 -26.20 -54.02
N LYS A 160 26.23 -26.95 -53.49
CA LYS A 160 26.25 -28.37 -53.07
C LYS A 160 26.40 -28.77 -51.58
N GLU A 161 25.54 -29.77 -51.33
CA GLU A 161 25.57 -30.86 -50.35
C GLU A 161 25.02 -30.64 -48.93
N ALA A 162 23.91 -31.35 -48.71
CA ALA A 162 23.32 -31.66 -47.43
C ALA A 162 24.18 -32.67 -46.67
N THR A 163 24.49 -32.38 -45.41
CA THR A 163 24.72 -33.39 -44.38
C THR A 163 24.31 -32.84 -43.03
N ALA A 164 23.55 -33.66 -42.31
CA ALA A 164 23.07 -33.44 -40.95
C ALA A 164 24.18 -32.94 -40.01
N GLY A 165 23.87 -31.90 -39.26
CA GLY A 165 24.64 -31.39 -38.13
C GLY A 165 23.65 -30.86 -37.12
N GLU A 166 23.72 -31.40 -35.91
CA GLU A 166 22.84 -31.15 -34.78
C GLU A 166 22.71 -29.64 -34.52
N GLU A 167 21.47 -29.12 -34.52
CA GLU A 167 21.18 -27.85 -33.87
C GLU A 167 21.39 -28.05 -32.37
N GLU A 168 22.60 -27.72 -31.93
CA GLU A 168 22.83 -27.31 -30.56
C GLU A 168 21.97 -26.07 -30.33
N VAL A 169 20.77 -26.30 -29.78
CA VAL A 169 20.02 -25.26 -29.08
C VAL A 169 20.91 -24.88 -27.91
N THR A 170 21.83 -23.94 -28.13
CA THR A 170 22.55 -23.28 -27.06
C THR A 170 21.47 -22.60 -26.24
N ALA A 171 21.08 -23.26 -25.16
CA ALA A 171 20.35 -22.66 -24.06
C ALA A 171 20.99 -21.29 -23.83
N ILE A 172 20.27 -20.24 -24.21
CA ILE A 172 20.54 -18.92 -23.67
C ILE A 172 20.44 -19.17 -22.17
N LYS A 173 21.59 -19.13 -21.51
CA LYS A 173 21.69 -19.29 -20.07
C LYS A 173 20.65 -18.35 -19.46
N ASP A 174 19.72 -18.92 -18.70
CA ASP A 174 18.85 -18.22 -17.74
C ASP A 174 19.68 -17.58 -16.60
N GLN A 175 20.90 -17.06 -16.86
CA GLN A 175 21.83 -16.57 -15.84
C GLN A 175 21.91 -15.06 -15.72
N ASP A 176 21.25 -14.30 -16.59
CA ASP A 176 21.38 -12.83 -16.61
C ASP A 176 20.05 -12.09 -16.36
N LEU A 177 18.94 -12.79 -16.08
CA LEU A 177 17.64 -12.18 -15.79
C LEU A 177 17.40 -11.89 -14.30
N ASP A 178 18.15 -12.55 -13.40
CA ASP A 178 17.94 -12.44 -11.96
C ASP A 178 18.68 -11.22 -11.32
N ASP A 179 19.51 -10.50 -12.08
CA ASP A 179 20.34 -9.38 -11.59
C ASP A 179 19.80 -8.00 -11.99
N VAL A 180 18.64 -7.91 -12.64
CA VAL A 180 18.07 -6.61 -13.04
C VAL A 180 17.34 -5.99 -11.85
N SER A 181 18.02 -5.12 -11.12
CA SER A 181 17.41 -4.31 -10.05
C SER A 181 16.46 -3.29 -10.68
N PHE A 182 15.17 -3.37 -10.35
CA PHE A 182 14.21 -2.36 -10.76
C PHE A 182 14.47 -1.03 -10.01
N PRO A 183 14.26 0.12 -10.67
CA PRO A 183 14.42 1.41 -10.04
C PRO A 183 13.38 1.62 -8.93
N VAL A 184 13.85 1.92 -7.72
CA VAL A 184 13.01 2.28 -6.57
C VAL A 184 13.11 3.76 -6.28
N ARG A 185 11.99 4.48 -6.41
CA ARG A 185 11.93 5.88 -5.99
C ARG A 185 11.86 5.97 -4.47
N ALA A 186 12.70 6.83 -3.92
CA ALA A 186 12.71 7.16 -2.50
C ALA A 186 12.77 8.68 -2.31
N THR A 187 12.02 9.16 -1.33
CA THR A 187 12.04 10.56 -0.89
C THR A 187 12.84 10.66 0.40
N VAL A 188 13.97 11.37 0.35
CA VAL A 188 14.84 11.63 1.50
C VAL A 188 14.51 13.01 2.07
N ILE A 189 14.14 13.05 3.35
CA ILE A 189 13.78 14.28 4.07
C ILE A 189 14.78 14.50 5.18
N ILE A 190 15.50 15.61 5.14
CA ILE A 190 16.48 16.02 6.14
C ILE A 190 15.95 17.28 6.81
N GLU A 191 15.45 17.14 8.03
CA GLU A 191 14.93 18.22 8.84
C GLU A 191 16.00 18.73 9.81
N LYS A 192 16.17 20.06 9.84
CA LYS A 192 17.01 20.76 10.83
C LYS A 192 16.13 21.59 11.74
N GLN A 193 16.33 21.45 13.04
CA GLN A 193 15.68 22.30 14.05
C GLN A 193 15.91 23.78 13.68
N ASP A 194 14.81 24.52 13.56
CA ASP A 194 14.75 25.96 13.26
C ASP A 194 15.33 26.42 11.91
N ARG A 195 15.59 25.50 10.98
CA ARG A 195 16.14 25.81 9.65
C ARG A 195 15.29 25.29 8.49
N GLY A 196 14.26 24.49 8.78
CA GLY A 196 13.40 23.89 7.78
C GLY A 196 13.88 22.51 7.34
N SER A 197 13.43 22.09 6.17
CA SER A 197 13.63 20.73 5.65
C SER A 197 14.17 20.76 4.22
N LEU A 198 15.17 19.92 3.97
CA LEU A 198 15.64 19.60 2.64
C LEU A 198 14.96 18.30 2.22
N VAL A 199 14.32 18.29 1.05
CA VAL A 199 13.63 17.13 0.47
C VAL A 199 14.35 16.80 -0.83
N LEU A 200 14.83 15.57 -0.94
CA LEU A 200 15.51 15.06 -2.11
C LEU A 200 14.70 13.88 -2.67
N ASN A 201 14.39 13.96 -3.96
CA ASN A 201 13.83 12.84 -4.70
C ASN A 201 15.00 12.04 -5.28
N THR A 202 15.00 10.74 -5.03
CA THR A 202 16.09 9.86 -5.42
C THR A 202 15.58 8.57 -6.02
N VAL A 203 16.35 7.97 -6.91
CA VAL A 203 16.07 6.66 -7.50
C VAL A 203 17.22 5.72 -7.14
N ALA A 204 16.90 4.61 -6.50
CA ALA A 204 17.84 3.53 -6.23
C ALA A 204 17.76 2.49 -7.35
N GLN A 205 18.87 2.26 -8.06
CA GLN A 205 18.97 1.29 -9.14
C GLN A 205 20.41 0.81 -9.26
N ASP A 206 20.62 -0.49 -9.49
CA ASP A 206 21.95 -1.10 -9.68
C ASP A 206 22.96 -0.80 -8.54
N GLY A 207 22.46 -0.65 -7.31
CA GLY A 207 23.28 -0.28 -6.14
C GLY A 207 23.73 1.19 -6.11
N TYR A 208 23.24 2.02 -7.02
CA TYR A 208 23.47 3.47 -7.03
C TYR A 208 22.20 4.22 -6.64
N LEU A 209 22.40 5.37 -5.98
CA LEU A 209 21.33 6.30 -5.63
C LEU A 209 21.50 7.57 -6.47
N HIS A 210 20.64 7.73 -7.47
CA HIS A 210 20.58 8.91 -8.31
C HIS A 210 19.69 9.98 -7.65
N ILE A 211 20.04 11.26 -7.80
CA ILE A 211 19.27 12.38 -7.24
C ILE A 211 18.55 13.10 -8.37
N ASP A 212 17.23 13.01 -8.42
CA ASP A 212 16.43 13.66 -9.47
C ASP A 212 16.20 15.15 -9.16
N ALA A 213 15.92 15.46 -7.90
CA ALA A 213 15.52 16.80 -7.49
C ALA A 213 15.89 17.10 -6.05
N VAL A 214 16.25 18.36 -5.80
CA VAL A 214 16.55 18.88 -4.45
C VAL A 214 15.69 20.10 -4.17
N ARG A 215 14.90 20.03 -3.10
CA ARG A 215 13.91 21.05 -2.73
C ARG A 215 14.14 21.50 -1.31
N TYR A 216 14.06 22.81 -1.08
CA TYR A 216 14.20 23.39 0.25
C TYR A 216 12.89 24.03 0.69
N PHE A 217 12.43 23.62 1.87
CA PHE A 217 11.25 24.16 2.51
C PHE A 217 11.63 24.83 3.82
N LYS A 218 11.17 26.07 4.03
CA LYS A 218 11.34 26.79 5.29
C LYS A 218 10.52 26.12 6.40
N GLN A 219 10.91 26.38 7.64
CA GLN A 219 10.18 25.88 8.80
C GLN A 219 8.69 26.25 8.74
N GLY A 220 7.83 25.27 9.00
CA GLY A 220 6.37 25.43 8.95
C GLY A 220 5.78 25.47 7.54
N GLN A 221 6.58 25.40 6.47
CA GLN A 221 6.05 25.26 5.13
C GLN A 221 5.52 23.84 4.89
N ILE A 222 6.22 22.79 5.32
CA ILE A 222 5.72 21.40 5.25
C ILE A 222 4.93 21.10 6.54
N GLN A 223 3.73 20.53 6.42
CA GLN A 223 2.98 20.08 7.59
C GLN A 223 3.52 18.72 8.06
N PRO A 224 3.49 18.40 9.36
CA PRO A 224 3.99 17.12 9.87
C PRO A 224 3.33 15.89 9.23
N GLN A 225 2.08 16.01 8.80
CA GLN A 225 1.35 14.98 8.07
C GLN A 225 1.84 14.77 6.64
N ASP A 226 2.26 15.85 5.98
CA ASP A 226 2.87 15.80 4.65
C ASP A 226 4.25 15.14 4.77
N MET A 227 5.02 15.38 5.84
CA MET A 227 6.35 14.78 6.04
C MET A 227 6.40 13.25 6.04
N ALA A 228 5.24 12.58 6.09
CA ALA A 228 5.13 11.14 5.99
C ALA A 228 4.69 10.66 4.59
N THR A 229 4.49 11.52 3.58
CA THR A 229 4.09 11.12 2.23
C THR A 229 5.31 11.03 1.30
N VAL A 230 5.27 10.11 0.33
CA VAL A 230 6.32 10.01 -0.70
C VAL A 230 6.28 11.25 -1.61
N ASP A 231 5.07 11.79 -1.86
CA ASP A 231 4.81 12.83 -2.86
C ASP A 231 4.86 14.27 -2.31
N ILE A 232 5.52 14.52 -1.18
CA ILE A 232 5.61 15.88 -0.57
C ILE A 232 5.96 16.94 -1.61
N GLY A 233 6.89 16.59 -2.49
CA GLY A 233 7.34 17.46 -3.55
C GLY A 233 6.23 17.79 -4.55
N GLU A 234 5.39 16.83 -4.92
CA GLU A 234 4.31 17.02 -5.90
C GLU A 234 3.10 17.72 -5.28
N GLN A 235 2.84 17.48 -4.00
CA GLN A 235 1.73 18.09 -3.27
C GLN A 235 1.95 19.60 -3.04
N ARG A 236 3.19 20.08 -3.17
CA ARG A 236 3.60 21.48 -2.91
C ARG A 236 4.14 22.20 -4.14
N GLN A 237 3.48 22.00 -5.28
CA GLN A 237 3.72 22.75 -6.52
C GLN A 237 3.51 24.28 -6.40
N ASP A 238 2.91 24.75 -5.30
CA ASP A 238 2.78 26.18 -4.98
C ASP A 238 4.11 26.83 -4.57
N LEU A 239 5.10 26.02 -4.19
CA LEU A 239 6.42 26.45 -3.77
C LEU A 239 7.46 26.19 -4.86
N TYR A 240 8.61 26.87 -4.77
CA TYR A 240 9.69 26.68 -5.72
C TYR A 240 10.24 25.25 -5.66
N MET A 241 10.22 24.57 -6.80
CA MET A 241 10.53 23.14 -6.93
C MET A 241 12.03 22.82 -6.97
N GLY A 242 12.88 23.84 -6.92
CA GLY A 242 14.30 23.70 -7.21
C GLY A 242 14.60 23.84 -8.71
N PRO A 243 15.87 24.05 -9.08
CA PRO A 243 16.32 23.94 -10.46
C PRO A 243 16.35 22.47 -10.91
N VAL A 244 16.52 22.23 -12.20
CA VAL A 244 16.85 20.89 -12.74
C VAL A 244 18.20 20.47 -12.16
N PHE A 245 18.25 19.31 -11.49
CA PHE A 245 19.45 18.89 -10.77
C PHE A 245 20.64 18.65 -11.70
N ASP A 246 20.40 18.02 -12.85
CA ASP A 246 21.44 17.72 -13.85
C ASP A 246 22.07 18.96 -14.49
N GLU A 247 21.37 20.10 -14.47
CA GLU A 247 21.89 21.38 -14.96
C GLU A 247 22.77 22.10 -13.93
N LEU A 248 22.84 21.61 -12.69
CA LEU A 248 23.73 22.15 -11.68
C LEU A 248 25.19 21.84 -11.99
N ASP A 249 26.09 22.63 -11.44
CA ASP A 249 27.53 22.37 -11.52
C ASP A 249 27.89 20.97 -10.97
N GLU A 250 28.75 20.23 -11.67
CA GLU A 250 29.14 18.85 -11.34
C GLU A 250 29.70 18.71 -9.92
N GLN A 251 30.43 19.73 -9.44
CA GLN A 251 30.97 19.73 -8.08
C GLN A 251 29.85 19.81 -7.03
N ILE A 252 28.78 20.54 -7.32
CA ILE A 252 27.59 20.62 -6.46
C ILE A 252 26.88 19.27 -6.44
N GLN A 253 26.65 18.65 -7.60
CA GLN A 253 26.00 17.34 -7.69
C GLN A 253 26.78 16.25 -6.91
N THR A 254 28.09 16.18 -7.16
CA THR A 254 29.00 15.24 -6.46
C THR A 254 29.00 15.49 -4.95
N THR A 255 28.96 16.76 -4.53
CA THR A 255 28.95 17.10 -3.10
C THR A 255 27.62 16.79 -2.43
N PHE A 256 26.49 16.89 -3.14
CA PHE A 256 25.19 16.42 -2.64
C PHE A 256 25.17 14.90 -2.44
N SER A 257 25.75 14.15 -3.38
CA SER A 257 25.85 12.68 -3.27
C SER A 257 26.64 12.30 -2.01
N ARG A 258 27.82 12.87 -1.81
CA ARG A 258 28.62 12.67 -0.59
C ARG A 258 27.93 13.17 0.69
N TYR A 259 27.17 14.26 0.61
CA TYR A 259 26.37 14.76 1.73
C TYR A 259 25.31 13.74 2.17
N LEU A 260 24.70 13.02 1.23
CA LEU A 260 23.76 11.94 1.50
C LEU A 260 24.47 10.69 2.06
N GLU A 261 25.61 10.31 1.50
CA GLU A 261 26.41 9.16 1.96
C GLU A 261 26.82 9.28 3.44
N GLU A 262 27.27 10.47 3.88
CA GLU A 262 27.62 10.72 5.29
C GLU A 262 26.43 10.49 6.26
N ARG A 263 25.21 10.50 5.74
CA ARG A 263 23.96 10.31 6.49
C ARG A 263 23.42 8.89 6.40
N GLY A 264 24.14 8.00 5.71
CA GLY A 264 23.74 6.61 5.45
C GLY A 264 22.80 6.44 4.27
N ILE A 265 22.68 7.44 3.40
CA ILE A 265 22.02 7.30 2.10
C ILE A 265 23.13 6.98 1.10
N ASP A 266 23.53 5.72 1.08
CA ASP A 266 24.70 5.20 0.36
C ASP A 266 24.36 3.96 -0.47
N THR A 267 25.37 3.32 -1.05
CA THR A 267 25.24 2.07 -1.83
C THR A 267 24.51 0.96 -1.06
N ALA A 268 24.73 0.83 0.25
CA ALA A 268 24.07 -0.20 1.04
C ALA A 268 22.56 0.05 1.14
N LEU A 269 22.15 1.32 1.27
CA LEU A 269 20.74 1.69 1.17
C LEU A 269 20.18 1.45 -0.25
N ALA A 270 20.94 1.80 -1.28
CA ALA A 270 20.52 1.62 -2.67
C ALA A 270 20.24 0.14 -3.02
N THR A 271 21.05 -0.79 -2.51
CA THR A 271 20.81 -2.23 -2.66
C THR A 271 19.67 -2.72 -1.76
N PHE A 272 19.57 -2.21 -0.53
CA PHE A 272 18.53 -2.65 0.41
C PHE A 272 17.11 -2.30 -0.04
N LEU A 273 16.92 -1.18 -0.74
CA LEU A 273 15.59 -0.69 -1.10
C LEU A 273 14.82 -1.68 -2.00
N PRO A 274 15.34 -2.11 -3.18
CA PRO A 274 14.69 -3.12 -4.00
C PRO A 274 14.37 -4.41 -3.22
N ASP A 275 15.36 -4.98 -2.53
CA ASP A 275 15.20 -6.23 -1.76
C ASP A 275 14.10 -6.13 -0.69
N TYR A 276 14.01 -4.98 -0.01
CA TYR A 276 12.98 -4.74 1.00
C TYR A 276 11.59 -4.59 0.37
N VAL A 277 11.51 -3.96 -0.81
CA VAL A 277 10.24 -3.82 -1.52
C VAL A 277 9.73 -5.20 -1.93
N ASP A 278 10.55 -6.06 -2.54
CA ASP A 278 10.14 -7.42 -2.92
C ASP A 278 9.65 -8.22 -1.70
N TYR A 279 10.41 -8.16 -0.61
CA TYR A 279 10.03 -8.80 0.65
C TYR A 279 8.67 -8.30 1.17
N LYS A 280 8.43 -6.99 1.11
CA LYS A 280 7.17 -6.42 1.58
C LYS A 280 6.01 -6.74 0.64
N GLU A 281 6.22 -6.68 -0.67
CA GLU A 281 5.21 -7.00 -1.69
C GLU A 281 4.70 -8.42 -1.50
N GLN A 282 5.61 -9.39 -1.36
CA GLN A 282 5.23 -10.79 -1.09
C GLN A 282 4.38 -10.92 0.18
N LYS A 283 4.75 -10.20 1.25
CA LYS A 283 4.03 -10.25 2.52
C LYS A 283 2.64 -9.61 2.41
N GLU A 284 2.51 -8.48 1.71
CA GLU A 284 1.22 -7.84 1.48
C GLU A 284 0.34 -8.66 0.53
N TYR A 285 0.93 -9.31 -0.49
CA TYR A 285 0.22 -10.22 -1.39
C TYR A 285 -0.42 -11.39 -0.63
N VAL A 286 0.31 -12.05 0.26
CA VAL A 286 -0.23 -13.13 1.10
C VAL A 286 -1.35 -12.62 2.02
N ASN A 287 -1.21 -11.42 2.59
CA ASN A 287 -2.29 -10.82 3.40
C ASN A 287 -3.52 -10.49 2.54
N TRP A 288 -3.32 -9.97 1.34
CA TRP A 288 -4.38 -9.66 0.40
C TRP A 288 -5.15 -10.92 -0.02
N LEU A 289 -4.44 -12.00 -0.40
CA LEU A 289 -5.05 -13.30 -0.72
C LEU A 289 -5.94 -13.79 0.43
N LYS A 290 -5.45 -13.66 1.67
CA LYS A 290 -6.19 -14.05 2.87
C LYS A 290 -7.44 -13.19 3.07
N ASP A 291 -7.31 -11.87 3.02
CA ASP A 291 -8.42 -10.95 3.25
C ASP A 291 -9.50 -11.10 2.16
N VAL A 292 -9.10 -11.34 0.90
CA VAL A 292 -10.02 -11.62 -0.20
C VAL A 292 -10.70 -12.97 -0.03
N ASN A 293 -9.97 -14.02 0.35
CA ASN A 293 -10.54 -15.34 0.63
C ASN A 293 -11.57 -15.26 1.78
N ASP A 294 -11.22 -14.59 2.88
CA ASP A 294 -12.12 -14.37 4.02
C ASP A 294 -13.39 -13.59 3.60
N PHE A 295 -13.26 -12.63 2.68
CA PHE A 295 -14.40 -11.87 2.16
C PHE A 295 -15.32 -12.70 1.25
N VAL A 296 -14.77 -13.48 0.32
CA VAL A 296 -15.56 -14.31 -0.62
C VAL A 296 -16.22 -15.49 0.12
N SER A 297 -15.59 -16.00 1.19
CA SER A 297 -16.10 -17.11 1.99
C SER A 297 -17.23 -16.74 2.97
N ALA A 298 -17.50 -15.45 3.19
CA ALA A 298 -18.44 -14.94 4.21
C ALA A 298 -19.92 -14.96 3.80
#